data_AF-A0A5W7SAP6-F1
#
_entry.id   AF-A0A5W7SAP6-F1
#
_cell.length_a   1.000
_cell.length_b   1.000
_cell.length_c   1.000
_cell.angle_alpha   90.00
_cell.angle_beta   90.00
_cell.angle_gamma   90.00
#
_symmetry.space_group_name_H-M   'P 1'
#
loop_
_entity.id
_entity.type
_entity.pdbx_description
1 polymer ?
#
loop_
_entity_poly.entity_id
_entity_poly.type
_entity_poly.pdbx_seq_one_letter_code
_entity_poly.pdbx_strand_id
1 'polypeptide(L)'
;MNDSSRDPIITEDEVRALNFTPEDILEIEKVILSSVHVARQKVAMVVGMTIGTLRDRDEDKWKHVSDIYCAYVIRCLVFRGELVGYGDLFRMRYSEINLPAADLDA
;
A
#
# COMPACT_ATOMS: atom_id res chain seq x y z
N MET A 1 13.48 9.27 23.13
CA MET A 1 13.16 7.86 22.81
C MET A 1 13.30 7.73 21.30
N ASN A 2 14.27 6.94 20.82
CA ASN A 2 14.31 6.62 19.40
C ASN A 2 13.04 5.82 19.09
N ASP A 3 12.18 6.42 18.28
CA ASP A 3 10.94 5.80 17.83
C ASP A 3 11.24 4.79 16.71
N SER A 4 11.99 3.74 17.06
CA SER A 4 12.42 2.67 16.14
C SER A 4 11.27 1.79 15.62
N SER A 5 10.02 2.21 15.84
CA SER A 5 8.81 1.54 15.38
C SER A 5 8.25 2.14 14.08
N ARG A 6 8.72 3.31 13.63
CA ARG A 6 8.28 3.87 12.35
C ARG A 6 8.97 3.16 11.20
N ASP A 7 8.19 2.87 10.18
CA ASP A 7 8.67 2.37 8.90
C ASP A 7 9.56 3.45 8.27
N PRO A 8 10.66 3.06 7.61
CA PRO A 8 11.50 4.00 6.89
C PRO A 8 10.68 4.74 5.82
N ILE A 9 11.00 6.02 5.63
CA ILE A 9 10.40 6.83 4.57
C ILE A 9 11.15 6.54 3.28
N ILE A 10 10.43 6.04 2.26
CA ILE A 10 10.96 5.98 0.91
C ILE A 10 10.99 7.38 0.31
N THR A 11 12.14 7.76 -0.23
CA THR A 11 12.38 9.03 -0.90
C THR A 11 11.89 8.98 -2.35
N GLU A 12 11.68 10.15 -2.96
CA GLU A 12 11.32 10.20 -4.39
C GLU A 12 12.39 9.59 -5.29
N ASP A 13 13.67 9.73 -4.95
CA ASP A 13 14.76 9.15 -5.72
C ASP A 13 14.78 7.62 -5.64
N GLU A 14 14.48 7.06 -4.46
CA GLU A 14 14.30 5.61 -4.31
C GLU A 14 13.09 5.11 -5.08
N VAL A 15 11.97 5.86 -5.09
CA VAL A 15 10.80 5.53 -5.92
C VAL A 15 11.17 5.54 -7.41
N ARG A 16 11.88 6.57 -7.89
CA ARG A 16 12.33 6.67 -9.28
C ARG A 16 13.27 5.52 -9.65
N ALA A 17 14.17 5.12 -8.75
CA ALA A 17 15.12 4.05 -8.98
C ALA A 17 14.47 2.66 -9.15
N LEU A 18 13.22 2.48 -8.72
CA LEU A 18 12.47 1.24 -8.95
C LEU A 18 12.12 1.03 -10.44
N ASN A 19 12.18 2.08 -11.26
CA ASN A 19 11.91 2.03 -12.70
C ASN A 19 10.55 1.41 -13.07
N PHE A 20 9.54 1.49 -12.19
CA PHE A 20 8.19 1.07 -12.52
C PHE A 20 7.59 1.97 -13.60
N THR A 21 6.98 1.33 -14.60
CA THR A 21 6.19 2.04 -15.61
C THR A 21 4.89 2.56 -15.00
N PRO A 22 4.21 3.55 -15.62
CA PRO A 22 2.87 3.96 -15.19
C PRO A 22 1.89 2.78 -15.12
N GLU A 23 1.99 1.83 -16.05
CA GLU A 23 1.18 0.62 -16.08
C GLU A 23 1.46 -0.29 -14.88
N ASP A 24 2.73 -0.42 -14.47
CA ASP A 24 3.11 -1.19 -13.29
C ASP A 24 2.56 -0.57 -12.01
N ILE A 25 2.62 0.76 -11.90
CA ILE A 25 2.06 1.49 -10.75
C ILE A 25 0.55 1.26 -10.67
N LEU A 26 -0.16 1.37 -11.80
CA LEU A 26 -1.60 1.10 -11.86
C LEU A 26 -1.94 -0.35 -11.49
N GLU A 27 -1.12 -1.31 -11.90
CA GLU A 27 -1.31 -2.71 -11.53
C GLU A 27 -1.15 -2.92 -10.02
N ILE A 28 -0.13 -2.32 -9.41
CA ILE A 28 0.09 -2.35 -7.96
C ILE A 28 -1.09 -1.72 -7.22
N GLU A 29 -1.54 -0.53 -7.63
CA GLU A 29 -2.69 0.15 -7.05
C GLU A 29 -3.95 -0.72 -7.13
N LYS A 30 -4.19 -1.35 -8.30
CA LYS A 30 -5.34 -2.23 -8.52
C LYS A 30 -5.31 -3.47 -7.63
N VAL A 31 -4.13 -4.08 -7.43
CA VAL A 31 -3.97 -5.21 -6.52
C VAL A 31 -4.22 -4.80 -5.08
N ILE A 32 -3.71 -3.65 -4.64
CA ILE A 32 -3.97 -3.10 -3.30
C ILE A 32 -5.48 -2.91 -3.10
N LEU A 33 -6.14 -2.18 -4.00
CA LEU A 33 -7.57 -1.91 -3.90
C LEU A 33 -8.42 -3.20 -3.91
N SER A 34 -8.02 -4.22 -4.66
CA SER A 34 -8.68 -5.53 -4.65
C SER A 34 -8.46 -6.35 -3.38
N SER A 35 -7.41 -6.02 -2.60
CA SER A 35 -7.06 -6.71 -1.35
C SER A 35 -7.70 -6.09 -0.11
N VAL A 36 -8.32 -4.91 -0.25
CA VAL A 36 -8.94 -4.16 0.85
C VAL A 36 -10.46 -4.38 0.86
N HIS A 37 -11.02 -4.52 2.05
CA HIS A 37 -12.43 -4.70 2.30
C HIS A 37 -13.05 -3.46 2.97
N VAL A 38 -14.38 -3.47 3.09
CA VAL A 38 -15.13 -2.43 3.84
C VAL A 38 -14.82 -2.47 5.35
N ALA A 39 -14.45 -3.64 5.88
CA ALA A 39 -13.98 -3.77 7.25
C ALA A 39 -12.49 -3.38 7.35
N ARG A 40 -12.10 -2.84 8.51
CA ARG A 40 -10.70 -2.42 8.75
C ARG A 40 -9.74 -3.60 8.70
N GLN A 41 -8.64 -3.42 7.98
CA GLN A 41 -7.54 -4.37 7.89
C GLN A 41 -6.22 -3.70 8.22
N LYS A 42 -5.30 -4.47 8.82
CA LYS A 42 -3.94 -3.99 9.09
C LYS A 42 -3.21 -3.70 7.79
N VAL A 43 -2.51 -2.57 7.72
CA VAL A 43 -1.70 -2.20 6.55
C VAL A 43 -0.67 -3.29 6.25
N ALA A 44 0.01 -3.83 7.26
CA ALA A 44 0.97 -4.92 7.09
C ALA A 44 0.36 -6.18 6.44
N MET A 45 -0.92 -6.49 6.73
CA MET A 45 -1.62 -7.63 6.11
C MET A 45 -1.87 -7.36 4.63
N VAL A 46 -2.42 -6.19 4.29
CA VAL A 46 -2.71 -5.80 2.91
C VAL A 46 -1.43 -5.74 2.07
N VAL A 47 -0.34 -5.20 2.64
CA VAL A 47 0.99 -5.20 2.00
C VAL A 47 1.47 -6.63 1.71
N GLY A 48 1.41 -7.52 2.70
CA GLY A 48 1.81 -8.92 2.50
C GLY A 48 0.98 -9.63 1.42
N MET A 49 -0.34 -9.44 1.43
CA MET A 49 -1.24 -9.97 0.40
C MET A 49 -0.94 -9.40 -0.99
N THR A 50 -0.66 -8.11 -1.08
CA THR A 50 -0.32 -7.41 -2.34
C THR A 50 0.95 -7.99 -2.94
N ILE A 51 2.03 -8.07 -2.14
CA ILE A 51 3.32 -8.62 -2.60
C ILE A 51 3.17 -10.08 -3.01
N GLY A 52 2.47 -10.90 -2.21
CA GLY A 52 2.20 -12.30 -2.55
C GLY A 52 1.46 -12.42 -3.88
N THR A 53 0.36 -11.69 -4.05
CA THR A 53 -0.44 -11.72 -5.28
C THR A 53 0.35 -11.28 -6.51
N LEU A 54 1.19 -10.25 -6.40
CA LEU A 54 2.03 -9.80 -7.51
C LEU A 54 3.06 -10.87 -7.87
N ARG A 55 3.79 -11.41 -6.88
CA ARG A 55 4.82 -12.43 -7.12
C ARG A 55 4.25 -13.74 -7.64
N ASP A 56 3.05 -14.12 -7.21
CA ASP A 56 2.35 -15.31 -7.74
C ASP A 56 1.99 -15.16 -9.23
N ARG A 57 1.81 -13.92 -9.72
CA ARG A 57 1.55 -13.64 -11.14
C ARG A 57 2.83 -13.63 -11.97
N ASP A 58 3.87 -12.97 -11.47
CA ASP A 58 5.16 -12.83 -12.16
C ASP A 58 6.27 -12.48 -11.15
N GLU A 59 6.96 -13.50 -10.63
CA GLU A 59 8.00 -13.31 -9.62
C GLU A 59 9.16 -12.43 -10.13
N ASP A 60 9.57 -12.61 -11.38
CA ASP A 60 10.71 -11.90 -11.96
C ASP A 60 10.43 -10.41 -12.16
N LYS A 61 9.22 -10.07 -12.61
CA LYS A 61 8.77 -8.68 -12.75
C LYS A 61 8.67 -7.99 -11.39
N TRP A 62 8.12 -8.67 -10.39
CA TRP A 62 7.75 -8.04 -9.10
C TRP A 62 8.75 -8.26 -7.97
N LYS A 63 9.92 -8.86 -8.23
CA LYS A 63 10.97 -9.10 -7.22
C LYS A 63 11.43 -7.84 -6.47
N HIS A 64 11.35 -6.68 -7.12
CA HIS A 64 11.77 -5.39 -6.54
C HIS A 64 10.68 -4.64 -5.79
N VAL A 65 9.44 -5.14 -5.79
CA VAL A 65 8.37 -4.57 -4.97
C VAL A 65 8.67 -4.84 -3.51
N SER A 66 8.86 -3.76 -2.75
CA SER A 66 9.08 -3.79 -1.30
C SER A 66 7.81 -3.46 -0.53
N ASP A 67 7.78 -3.89 0.73
CA ASP A 67 6.74 -3.53 1.69
C ASP A 67 6.65 -2.02 1.92
N ILE A 68 7.79 -1.33 1.98
CA ILE A 68 7.87 0.13 2.12
C ILE A 68 7.26 0.84 0.91
N TYR A 69 7.50 0.35 -0.31
CA TYR A 69 6.88 0.91 -1.51
C TYR A 69 5.36 0.69 -1.52
N CYS A 70 4.89 -0.52 -1.19
CA CYS A 70 3.45 -0.77 -1.06
C CYS A 70 2.80 0.12 0.01
N ALA A 71 3.46 0.31 1.16
CA ALA A 71 2.98 1.22 2.20
C ALA A 71 2.95 2.68 1.72
N TYR A 72 3.90 3.10 0.88
CA TYR A 72 3.89 4.41 0.22
C TYR A 72 2.68 4.55 -0.71
N VAL A 73 2.42 3.57 -1.58
CA VAL A 73 1.24 3.58 -2.46
C VAL A 73 -0.07 3.63 -1.67
N ILE A 74 -0.17 2.86 -0.57
CA ILE A 74 -1.33 2.93 0.34
C ILE A 74 -1.52 4.33 0.90
N ARG A 75 -0.44 5.01 1.33
CA ARG A 75 -0.53 6.40 1.80
C ARG A 75 -1.01 7.34 0.70
N CYS A 76 -0.55 7.16 -0.54
CA CYS A 76 -1.04 7.93 -1.69
C CYS A 76 -2.54 7.70 -1.92
N LEU A 77 -3.00 6.45 -1.90
CA LEU A 77 -4.42 6.10 -2.06
C LEU A 77 -5.30 6.71 -0.94
N VAL A 78 -4.82 6.70 0.31
CA VAL A 78 -5.51 7.38 1.42
C VAL A 78 -5.55 8.89 1.20
N PHE A 79 -4.44 9.49 0.77
CA PHE A 79 -4.39 10.92 0.46
C PHE A 79 -5.33 11.31 -0.68
N ARG A 80 -5.52 10.45 -1.69
CA ARG A 80 -6.47 10.63 -2.80
C ARG A 80 -7.93 10.33 -2.41
N GLY A 81 -8.20 9.85 -1.20
CA GLY A 81 -9.54 9.52 -0.72
C GLY A 81 -10.08 8.17 -1.23
N GLU A 82 -9.25 7.36 -1.89
CA GLU A 82 -9.62 6.04 -2.40
C GLU A 82 -9.63 4.97 -1.28
N LEU A 83 -8.94 5.25 -0.18
CA LEU A 83 -8.91 4.46 1.04
C LEU A 83 -9.10 5.37 2.26
N VAL A 84 -9.64 4.83 3.34
CA VAL A 84 -9.68 5.53 4.62
C VAL A 84 -8.62 4.94 5.54
N GLY A 85 -7.71 5.77 6.03
CA GLY A 85 -6.62 5.37 6.93
C GLY A 85 -6.90 5.67 8.40
N TYR A 86 -6.43 4.78 9.28
CA TYR A 86 -6.54 4.92 10.75
C TYR A 86 -5.18 4.70 11.42
N GLY A 87 -4.84 5.59 12.35
CA GLY A 87 -3.56 5.59 13.05
C GLY A 87 -2.42 6.21 12.23
N ASP A 88 -1.18 5.98 12.67
CA ASP A 88 0.02 6.46 11.98
C ASP A 88 0.37 5.50 10.82
N LEU A 89 0.08 5.89 9.57
CA LEU A 89 0.37 5.10 8.37
C LEU A 89 1.87 4.91 8.07
N PHE A 90 2.75 5.49 8.89
CA PHE A 90 4.19 5.18 8.92
C PHE A 90 4.50 4.06 9.92
N ARG A 91 3.50 3.30 10.37
CA ARG A 91 3.64 2.16 11.27
C ARG A 91 2.70 1.04 10.85
N MET A 92 3.01 0.35 9.75
CA MET A 92 2.13 -0.59 9.06
C MET A 92 1.56 -1.72 9.95
N ARG A 93 2.27 -2.10 11.02
CA ARG A 93 1.83 -3.12 11.99
C ARG A 93 0.74 -2.63 12.95
N TYR A 94 0.61 -1.32 13.09
CA TYR A 94 -0.31 -0.67 14.02
C TYR A 94 -1.46 0.04 13.30
N SER A 95 -1.21 0.58 12.11
CA SER A 95 -2.21 1.26 11.29
C SER A 95 -3.16 0.32 10.56
N GLU A 96 -4.34 0.85 10.23
CA GLU A 96 -5.39 0.15 9.51
C GLU A 96 -5.91 0.97 8.33
N ILE A 97 -6.48 0.27 7.35
CA ILE A 97 -7.16 0.84 6.20
C ILE A 97 -8.46 0.08 5.93
N ASN A 98 -9.42 0.74 5.29
CA ASN A 98 -10.56 0.09 4.65
C ASN A 98 -10.98 0.86 3.39
N LEU A 99 -11.83 0.22 2.57
CA LEU A 99 -12.53 0.92 1.51
C LEU A 99 -13.43 2.01 2.12
N PRO A 100 -13.59 3.17 1.45
CA PRO A 100 -14.60 4.14 1.81
C PRO A 100 -15.97 3.45 1.86
N ALA A 101 -16.81 3.83 2.81
CA ALA A 101 -18.22 3.49 2.67
C ALA A 101 -18.69 4.12 1.36
N ALA A 102 -19.26 3.32 0.45
CA ALA A 102 -20.00 3.90 -0.65
C ALA A 102 -21.05 4.80 -0.01
N ASP A 103 -21.10 6.08 -0.40
CA ASP A 103 -22.22 6.94 -0.06
C ASP A 103 -23.48 6.19 -0.50
N LEU A 104 -24.21 5.64 0.46
CA LEU A 104 -25.51 5.02 0.25
C LEU A 104 -26.61 6.07 0.03
N ASP A 105 -26.22 7.34 -0.14
CA ASP A 105 -27.10 8.49 -0.29
C ASP A 105 -26.79 9.21 -1.61
N ALA A 106 -27.28 8.66 -2.72
CA ALA A 106 -27.50 9.38 -3.98
C ALA A 106 -28.84 8.95 -4.59
#